data_AF-A0A2M6WL85-F1
#
_entry.id   AF-A0A2M6WL85-F1
#
_cell.length_a   1.000
_cell.length_b   1.000
_cell.length_c   1.000
_cell.angle_alpha   90.00
_cell.angle_beta   90.00
_cell.angle_gamma   90.00
#
_symmetry.space_group_name_H-M   'P 1'
#
loop_
_entity.id
_entity.type
_entity.pdbx_description
1 polymer ?
#
loop_
_entity_poly.entity_id
_entity_poly.type
_entity_poly.pdbx_seq_one_letter_code
_entity_poly.pdbx_strand_id
1 'polypeptide(L)' 'PYLPSIHLFNFYKKKFHYKKGDLPISESVSACALALPFYIGLKKSDILQITGKLIKLIKKYE' A
#
# COMPACT_ATOMS: atom_id res chain seq x y z
N PRO A 1 -1.62 2.87 -6.39
CA PRO A 1 -1.12 2.06 -5.26
C PRO A 1 -0.08 2.84 -4.44
N TYR A 2 -0.18 2.74 -3.10
CA TYR A 2 0.71 3.46 -2.18
C TYR A 2 2.15 2.93 -2.26
N LEU A 3 2.31 1.62 -2.34
CA LEU A 3 3.58 0.93 -2.58
C LEU A 3 3.52 0.21 -3.93
N PRO A 4 3.79 0.90 -5.06
CA PRO A 4 3.75 0.29 -6.39
C PRO A 4 4.84 -0.78 -6.57
N SER A 5 4.52 -1.89 -7.25
CA SER A 5 5.50 -2.91 -7.62
C SER A 5 6.59 -2.33 -8.53
N ILE A 6 7.85 -2.52 -8.15
CA ILE A 6 9.01 -1.85 -8.77
C ILE A 6 9.20 -2.20 -10.25
N HIS A 7 8.79 -3.40 -10.69
CA HIS A 7 8.95 -3.85 -12.07
C HIS A 7 8.13 -3.01 -13.06
N LEU A 8 7.05 -2.38 -12.59
CA LEU A 8 6.19 -1.52 -13.39
C LEU A 8 6.74 -0.09 -13.55
N PHE A 9 7.85 0.26 -12.88
CA PHE A 9 8.49 1.55 -13.04
C PHE A 9 9.14 1.68 -14.42
N ASN A 10 9.19 2.91 -14.95
CA ASN A 10 9.66 3.17 -16.31
C ASN A 10 11.07 2.62 -16.60
N PHE A 11 11.99 2.70 -15.63
CA PHE A 11 13.33 2.15 -15.77
C PHE A 11 13.30 0.63 -16.00
N TYR A 12 12.55 -0.10 -15.16
CA TYR A 12 12.49 -1.56 -15.20
C TYR A 12 11.72 -2.08 -16.41
N LYS A 13 10.61 -1.41 -16.78
CA LYS A 13 9.88 -1.74 -18.02
C LYS A 13 10.73 -1.56 -19.27
N LYS A 14 11.52 -0.48 -19.35
CA LYS A 14 12.36 -0.20 -20.54
C LYS A 14 13.58 -1.11 -20.61
N LYS A 15 14.24 -1.35 -19.47
CA LYS A 15 15.50 -2.12 -19.41
C LYS A 15 15.28 -3.63 -19.42
N PHE A 16 14.21 -4.11 -18.78
CA PHE A 16 13.95 -5.55 -18.58
C PHE A 16 12.64 -6.02 -19.22
N HIS A 17 11.93 -5.14 -19.95
CA HIS A 17 10.69 -5.47 -20.67
C HIS A 17 9.54 -5.98 -19.80
N TYR A 18 9.56 -5.68 -18.51
CA TYR A 18 8.47 -6.01 -17.60
C TYR A 18 7.15 -5.37 -18.02
N LYS A 19 6.07 -6.11 -17.79
CA LYS A 19 4.68 -5.69 -18.00
C LYS A 19 3.80 -6.16 -16.84
N LYS A 20 2.59 -5.61 -16.79
CA LYS A 20 1.57 -6.02 -15.82
C LYS A 20 1.24 -7.51 -16.04
N GLY A 21 1.16 -8.26 -14.94
CA GLY A 21 0.92 -9.70 -14.94
C GLY A 21 2.19 -10.55 -14.87
N ASP A 22 3.39 -9.98 -15.05
CA ASP A 22 4.63 -10.74 -14.95
C ASP A 22 4.94 -11.15 -13.51
N LEU A 23 4.55 -10.31 -12.53
CA LEU A 23 4.72 -10.56 -11.09
C LEU A 23 3.38 -10.41 -10.35
N PRO A 24 2.41 -11.32 -10.57
CA PRO A 24 1.02 -11.13 -10.14
C PRO A 24 0.87 -11.05 -8.61
N ILE A 25 1.70 -11.77 -7.85
CA ILE A 25 1.69 -11.72 -6.39
C ILE A 25 2.13 -10.33 -5.91
N SER A 26 3.20 -9.78 -6.48
CA SER A 26 3.67 -8.43 -6.13
C SER A 26 2.60 -7.38 -6.45
N GLU A 27 1.96 -7.50 -7.62
CA GLU A 27 0.93 -6.56 -8.06
C GLU A 27 -0.33 -6.62 -7.18
N SER A 28 -0.73 -7.82 -6.77
CA SER A 28 -1.86 -8.02 -5.86
C SER A 28 -1.61 -7.37 -4.49
N VAL A 29 -0.42 -7.59 -3.90
CA VAL A 29 -0.04 -6.96 -2.63
C VAL A 29 0.01 -5.44 -2.77
N SER A 30 0.62 -4.95 -3.85
CA SER A 30 0.69 -3.51 -4.15
C SER A 30 -0.69 -2.84 -4.25
N ALA A 31 -1.69 -3.57 -4.76
CA ALA A 31 -3.04 -3.06 -4.95
C ALA A 31 -3.79 -2.82 -3.63
N CYS A 32 -3.48 -3.55 -2.56
CA CYS A 32 -4.14 -3.45 -1.26
C CYS A 32 -3.25 -2.91 -0.12
N ALA A 33 -1.95 -2.74 -0.35
CA ALA A 33 -1.02 -2.25 0.65
C ALA A 33 -1.18 -0.73 0.88
N LEU A 34 -1.25 -0.35 2.16
CA LEU A 34 -1.21 1.02 2.64
C LEU A 34 -0.37 1.05 3.92
N ALA A 35 0.62 1.95 4.01
CA ALA A 35 1.34 2.16 5.26
C ALA A 35 0.56 3.11 6.16
N LEU A 36 0.44 2.74 7.44
CA LEU A 36 -0.10 3.62 8.46
C LEU A 36 1.03 4.41 9.13
N PRO A 37 0.76 5.59 9.71
CA PRO A 37 1.75 6.35 10.47
C PRO A 37 2.38 5.50 11.59
N PHE A 38 3.70 5.35 11.54
CA PHE A 38 4.48 4.63 12.54
C PHE A 38 5.85 5.29 12.69
N TYR A 39 5.99 6.12 13.73
CA TYR A 39 7.21 6.90 14.00
C TYR A 39 7.30 7.27 15.48
N ILE A 40 8.50 7.65 15.94
CA ILE A 40 8.75 8.07 17.33
C ILE A 40 8.01 9.38 17.62
N GLY A 41 7.25 9.42 18.72
CA GLY A 41 6.46 10.59 19.11
C GLY A 41 5.02 10.58 18.60
N LEU A 42 4.58 9.51 17.91
CA LEU A 42 3.17 9.30 17.59
C LEU A 42 2.35 9.18 18.88
N LYS A 43 1.39 10.09 19.10
CA LYS A 43 0.61 10.12 20.34
C LYS A 43 -0.41 9.01 20.36
N LYS A 44 -0.71 8.50 21.55
CA LYS A 44 -1.78 7.50 21.77
C LYS A 44 -3.14 7.97 21.22
N SER A 45 -3.45 9.27 21.35
CA SER A 45 -4.66 9.88 20.77
C SER A 45 -4.71 9.73 19.25
N ASP A 46 -3.58 9.91 18.57
CA ASP A 46 -3.49 9.83 17.12
C ASP A 46 -3.65 8.39 16.66
N ILE A 47 -3.04 7.43 17.37
CA ILE A 47 -3.20 5.99 17.12
C ILE A 47 -4.68 5.59 17.21
N LEU A 48 -5.38 6.03 18.26
CA LEU A 48 -6.81 5.74 18.44
C LEU A 48 -7.66 6.37 17.33
N GLN A 49 -7.35 7.61 16.93
CA GLN A 49 -8.05 8.26 15.83
C GLN A 49 -7.84 7.52 14.49
N ILE A 50 -6.59 7.16 14.18
CA ILE A 50 -6.22 6.47 12.93
C ILE A 50 -6.91 5.10 12.86
N THR A 51 -6.72 4.27 13.89
CA THR A 51 -7.28 2.92 13.94
C THR A 51 -8.81 2.94 13.99
N GLY A 52 -9.41 3.85 14.77
CA GLY A 52 -10.85 4.03 14.83
C GLY A 52 -11.47 4.44 13.49
N LYS A 53 -10.83 5.35 12.75
CA LYS A 53 -11.26 5.73 11.39
C LYS A 53 -11.11 4.56 10.41
N LEU A 54 -9.99 3.84 10.47
CA LEU A 54 -9.72 2.70 9.59
C LEU A 54 -10.76 1.58 9.77
N ILE A 55 -11.04 1.19 11.02
CA ILE A 55 -12.03 0.15 11.32
C ILE A 55 -13.42 0.57 10.84
N LYS A 56 -13.83 1.82 11.06
CA LYS A 56 -15.12 2.34 10.57
C LYS A 56 -15.22 2.29 9.06
N LEU A 57 -14.15 2.63 8.35
CA LEU A 57 -14.10 2.57 6.89
C LEU A 57 -14.20 1.15 6.38
N ILE A 58 -13.38 0.22 6.90
CA ILE A 58 -13.39 -1.19 6.48
C ILE A 58 -14.79 -1.79 6.66
N LYS A 59 -15.41 -1.60 7.82
CA LYS A 59 -16.78 -2.10 8.10
C LYS A 59 -17.87 -1.51 7.21
N LYS A 60 -17.64 -0.36 6.57
CA LYS A 60 -18.60 0.24 5.64
C LYS A 60 -18.57 -0.43 4.26
N TYR A 61 -17.43 -1.03 3.90
CA TYR A 61 -17.19 -1.65 2.60
C TYR A 61 -17.15 -3.20 2.66
N GLU A 62 -17.26 -3.79 3.87
CA GLU A 62 -17.74 -5.18 4.06
C GLU A 62 -19.24 -5.25 3.78
#